data_AF-A0A228QP61-F1
#
_entry.id   AF-A0A228QP61-F1
#
_cell.length_a   1.000
_cell.length_b   1.000
_cell.length_c   1.000
_cell.angle_alpha   90.00
_cell.angle_beta   90.00
_cell.angle_gamma   90.00
#
_symmetry.space_group_name_H-M   'P 1'
#
loop_
_entity.id
_entity.type
_entity.pdbx_description
1 polymer ?
#
loop_
_entity_poly.entity_id
_entity_poly.type
_entity_poly.pdbx_seq_one_letter_code
_entity_poly.pdbx_strand_id
1 'polypeptide(L)'
;MTENTDLDLDLDFDAIEVEEMMREYSVEFNVDVSEFDVKKYYPEDDLSLFDLINPFKKKAIHHVPDLNVRMLIASAKAGRWLYG
;
A
#
# COMPACT_ATOMS: atom_id res chain seq x y z
N MET A 1 9.23 3.55 -16.19
CA MET A 1 9.01 3.42 -14.74
C MET A 1 10.10 4.17 -14.00
N THR A 2 9.75 4.83 -12.90
CA THR A 2 10.69 5.54 -12.01
C THR A 2 10.60 4.95 -10.61
N GLU A 3 11.54 5.27 -9.72
CA GLU A 3 11.47 4.82 -8.32
C GLU A 3 10.27 5.39 -7.55
N ASN A 4 9.66 6.48 -8.04
CA ASN A 4 8.47 7.07 -7.44
C ASN A 4 7.18 6.52 -8.04
N THR A 5 7.27 5.55 -8.96
CA THR A 5 6.07 4.93 -9.52
C THR A 5 5.29 4.26 -8.40
N ASP A 6 4.06 4.73 -8.19
CA ASP A 6 3.13 4.25 -7.17
C ASP A 6 2.29 3.10 -7.73
N LEU A 7 2.06 2.06 -6.92
CA LEU A 7 1.39 0.84 -7.36
C LEU A 7 -0.12 1.05 -7.58
N ASP A 8 -0.75 1.94 -6.81
CA ASP A 8 -2.17 2.28 -6.97
C ASP A 8 -2.33 3.32 -8.08
N LEU A 9 -1.72 4.49 -7.92
CA LEU A 9 -2.00 5.66 -8.76
C LEU A 9 -1.45 5.57 -10.19
N ASP A 10 -0.26 4.97 -10.37
CA ASP A 10 0.39 4.92 -11.69
C ASP A 10 0.16 3.58 -12.40
N LEU A 11 -0.04 2.50 -11.65
CA LEU A 11 -0.18 1.14 -12.19
C LEU A 11 -1.59 0.56 -12.06
N ASP A 12 -2.48 1.23 -11.32
CA ASP A 12 -3.89 0.84 -11.12
C ASP A 12 -4.02 -0.57 -10.50
N PHE A 13 -3.07 -0.96 -9.63
CA PHE A 13 -3.15 -2.23 -8.92
C PHE A 13 -4.10 -2.12 -7.74
N ASP A 14 -5.02 -3.07 -7.67
CA ASP A 14 -5.86 -3.24 -6.49
C ASP A 14 -5.11 -3.95 -5.33
N ALA A 15 -5.72 -3.96 -4.15
CA ALA A 15 -5.12 -4.56 -2.96
C ALA A 15 -4.80 -6.06 -3.14
N ILE A 16 -5.62 -6.80 -3.90
CA ILE A 16 -5.44 -8.24 -4.13
C ILE A 16 -4.25 -8.46 -5.06
N GLU A 17 -4.15 -7.66 -6.13
CA GLU A 17 -3.02 -7.67 -7.06
C GLU A 17 -1.72 -7.32 -6.34
N VAL A 18 -1.74 -6.34 -5.44
CA VAL A 18 -0.57 -6.00 -4.60
C VAL A 18 -0.19 -7.15 -3.67
N GLU A 19 -1.14 -7.81 -3.01
CA GLU A 19 -0.82 -8.94 -2.14
C GLU A 19 -0.22 -10.12 -2.92
N GLU A 20 -0.72 -10.41 -4.12
CA GLU A 20 -0.13 -11.43 -5.01
C GLU A 20 1.28 -11.04 -5.45
N MET A 21 1.46 -9.80 -5.92
CA MET A 21 2.75 -9.27 -6.31
C MET A 21 3.76 -9.31 -5.14
N MET A 22 3.35 -8.96 -3.91
CA MET A 22 4.22 -9.00 -2.74
C MET A 22 4.65 -10.43 -2.37
N ARG A 23 3.81 -11.44 -2.64
CA ARG A 23 4.18 -12.85 -2.50
C ARG A 23 5.28 -13.25 -3.50
N GLU A 24 5.11 -12.89 -4.78
CA GLU A 24 6.13 -13.16 -5.80
C GLU A 24 7.44 -12.41 -5.52
N TYR A 25 7.35 -11.13 -5.17
CA TYR A 25 8.46 -10.28 -4.77
C TYR A 25 9.27 -10.86 -3.60
N SER A 26 8.58 -11.38 -2.57
CA SER A 26 9.25 -12.01 -1.42
C SER A 26 10.09 -13.21 -1.84
N VAL A 27 9.58 -14.05 -2.73
CA VAL A 27 10.29 -15.23 -3.23
C VAL A 27 11.44 -14.85 -4.16
N GLU A 28 11.20 -13.97 -5.13
CA GLU A 28 12.17 -13.58 -6.16
C GLU A 28 13.38 -12.86 -5.54
N PHE A 29 13.14 -11.96 -4.59
CA PHE A 29 14.19 -11.13 -3.98
C PHE A 29 14.62 -11.58 -2.59
N ASN A 30 14.07 -12.70 -2.08
CA ASN A 30 14.32 -13.23 -0.74
C ASN A 30 14.12 -12.16 0.35
N VAL A 31 12.94 -11.55 0.38
CA VAL A 31 12.58 -10.47 1.29
C VAL A 31 11.57 -10.97 2.31
N ASP A 32 11.86 -10.78 3.59
CA ASP A 32 10.89 -11.01 4.66
C ASP A 32 9.80 -9.93 4.62
N VAL A 33 8.60 -10.31 4.19
CA VAL A 33 7.42 -9.44 4.11
C VAL A 33 6.43 -9.69 5.24
N SER A 34 6.84 -10.36 6.33
CA SER A 34 5.94 -10.67 7.46
C SER A 34 5.36 -9.42 8.14
N GLU A 35 6.06 -8.28 8.06
CA GLU A 35 5.58 -6.98 8.56
C GLU A 35 4.77 -6.19 7.53
N PHE A 36 4.61 -6.68 6.29
CA PHE A 36 3.78 -5.99 5.29
C PHE A 36 2.29 -6.20 5.57
N ASP A 37 1.56 -5.10 5.69
CA ASP A 37 0.09 -5.09 5.78
C ASP A 37 -0.48 -4.22 4.65
N VAL A 38 -1.19 -4.85 3.70
CA VAL A 38 -1.80 -4.17 2.56
C VAL A 38 -2.82 -3.11 3.01
N LYS A 39 -3.48 -3.28 4.16
CA LYS A 39 -4.49 -2.34 4.67
C LYS A 39 -3.90 -0.98 5.06
N LYS A 40 -2.58 -0.90 5.26
CA LYS A 40 -1.87 0.35 5.46
C LYS A 40 -1.81 1.20 4.20
N TYR A 41 -1.84 0.56 3.03
CA TYR A 41 -1.73 1.16 1.70
C TYR A 41 -3.05 1.18 0.93
N TYR A 42 -3.97 0.29 1.30
CA TYR A 42 -5.31 0.18 0.74
C TYR A 42 -6.30 0.05 1.90
N PRO A 43 -6.52 1.12 2.68
CA PRO A 43 -7.48 1.08 3.77
C PRO A 43 -8.88 0.83 3.20
N GLU A 44 -9.63 -0.08 3.81
CA GLU A 44 -11.05 -0.18 3.56
C GLU A 44 -11.69 1.19 3.86
N ASP A 45 -12.53 1.68 2.94
CA ASP A 45 -13.24 2.95 3.11
C ASP A 45 -14.13 2.81 4.35
N ASP A 46 -13.65 3.32 5.48
CA ASP A 46 -14.35 3.33 6.77
C ASP A 46 -15.44 4.42 6.71
N LEU A 47 -16.40 4.24 5.79
CA LEU A 47 -17.62 5.04 5.74
C LEU A 47 -18.49 4.64 6.93
N SER A 48 -18.14 5.18 8.09
CA SER A 48 -19.01 5.19 9.26
C SER A 48 -20.38 5.73 8.82
N LEU A 49 -21.45 5.00 9.15
CA LEU A 49 -22.83 5.43 8.87
C LEU A 49 -23.13 6.84 9.40
N PHE A 50 -22.37 7.34 10.39
CA PHE A 50 -22.45 8.72 10.89
C PHE A 50 -21.90 9.78 9.94
N ASP A 51 -20.94 9.43 9.06
CA ASP A 51 -20.37 10.38 8.10
C ASP A 51 -21.29 10.60 6.88
N LEU A 52 -22.25 9.69 6.62
CA LEU A 52 -23.29 9.86 5.60
C LEU A 52 -24.36 10.90 5.97
N ILE A 53 -24.50 11.23 7.27
CA ILE A 53 -25.60 12.07 7.79
C ILE A 53 -25.19 13.53 7.95
N ASN A 54 -23.89 13.85 7.87
CA ASN A 54 -23.41 15.22 8.06
C ASN A 54 -22.92 15.86 6.73
N PRO A 55 -23.76 16.68 6.06
CA PRO A 55 -23.40 17.33 4.80
C PRO A 55 -22.29 18.38 4.92
N PHE A 56 -21.84 18.72 6.12
CA PHE A 56 -20.78 19.71 6.38
C PHE A 56 -19.45 19.10 6.84
N LYS A 57 -19.38 17.78 7.07
CA LYS A 57 -18.12 17.12 7.41
C LYS A 57 -17.30 16.93 6.13
N LYS A 58 -16.12 17.56 6.05
CA LYS A 58 -15.13 17.22 5.02
C LYS A 58 -14.80 15.73 5.21
N LYS A 59 -14.92 14.92 4.14
CA LYS A 59 -14.44 13.53 4.11
C LYS A 59 -13.03 13.57 4.70
N ALA A 60 -12.78 12.85 5.79
CA ALA A 60 -11.44 12.74 6.31
C ALA A 60 -10.61 12.10 5.19
N ILE A 61 -9.75 12.90 4.56
CA ILE A 61 -8.82 12.37 3.56
C ILE A 61 -7.80 11.62 4.40
N HIS A 62 -7.98 10.31 4.54
CA HIS A 62 -6.91 9.46 5.05
C HIS A 62 -5.77 9.60 4.05
N HIS A 63 -4.70 10.27 4.48
CA HIS A 63 -3.48 10.35 3.71
C HIS A 63 -2.81 8.99 3.84
N VAL A 64 -3.09 8.11 2.88
CA VAL A 64 -2.46 6.81 2.80
C VAL A 64 -1.01 6.99 2.37
N PRO A 65 -0.04 6.30 2.97
CA PRO A 65 1.33 6.31 2.44
C PRO A 65 1.34 5.73 1.02
N ASP A 66 2.11 6.33 0.12
CA ASP A 66 2.34 5.76 -1.22
C ASP A 66 2.99 4.37 -1.07
N LEU A 67 2.56 3.40 -1.88
CA LEU A 67 3.25 2.13 -2.06
C LEU A 67 4.00 2.22 -3.39
N ASN A 68 5.29 2.55 -3.34
CA ASN A 68 6.07 2.82 -4.54
C ASN A 68 7.28 1.89 -4.73
N VAL A 69 7.83 1.91 -5.94
CA VAL A 69 9.00 1.11 -6.35
C VAL A 69 10.22 1.35 -5.45
N ARG A 70 10.43 2.57 -4.94
CA ARG A 70 11.54 2.89 -4.03
C ARG A 70 11.47 2.08 -2.74
N MET A 71 10.28 1.88 -2.18
CA MET A 71 10.09 1.09 -0.96
C MET A 71 10.40 -0.39 -1.19
N LEU A 72 10.02 -0.93 -2.35
CA LEU A 72 10.40 -2.29 -2.79
C LEU A 72 11.93 -2.40 -2.91
N ILE A 73 12.59 -1.48 -3.61
CA ILE A 73 14.05 -1.49 -3.77
C ILE A 73 14.78 -1.42 -2.41
N ALA A 74 14.32 -0.53 -1.52
CA ALA A 74 14.93 -0.37 -0.19
C ALA A 74 14.77 -1.64 0.66
N SER A 75 13.59 -2.25 0.63
CA SER A 75 13.30 -3.48 1.38
C SER A 75 14.06 -4.70 0.81
N ALA A 76 14.19 -4.80 -0.51
CA ALA A 76 14.99 -5.83 -1.17
C ALA A 76 16.46 -5.76 -0.77
N LYS A 77 17.04 -4.54 -0.72
CA LYS A 77 18.41 -4.33 -0.24
C LYS A 77 18.58 -4.69 1.24
N ALA A 78 17.54 -4.52 2.05
CA ALA A 78 17.57 -4.81 3.48
C ALA A 78 17.24 -6.28 3.83
N GLY A 79 16.68 -7.04 2.87
CA GLY A 79 16.20 -8.41 3.08
C GLY A 79 14.92 -8.53 3.92
N ARG A 80 14.27 -7.40 4.22
CA ARG A 80 12.99 -7.36 4.95
C ARG A 80 12.20 -6.10 4.59
N TRP A 81 10.90 -6.15 4.77
CA TRP A 81 10.03 -4.98 4.66
C TRP A 81 10.42 -3.92 5.69
N LEU A 82 10.57 -2.67 5.25
CA LEU A 82 11.00 -1.56 6.12
C LEU A 82 9.86 -0.61 6.54
N TYR A 83 8.64 -0.89 6.08
CA TYR A 83 7.53 0.06 6.15
C TYR A 83 6.25 -0.57 6.72
N GLY A 84 6.40 -1.55 7.60
CA GLY A 84 5.31 -2.15 8.37
C GLY A 84 4.59 -1.13 9.24
#